data_AF-A0A2R8AYT3-F1
#
_entry.id   AF-A0A2R8AYT3-F1
#
_cell.length_a   1.000
_cell.length_b   1.000
_cell.length_c   1.000
_cell.angle_alpha   90.00
_cell.angle_beta   90.00
_cell.angle_gamma   90.00
#
_symmetry.space_group_name_H-M   'P 1'
#
loop_
_entity.id
_entity.type
_entity.pdbx_description
1 polymer ?
#
loop_
_entity_poly.entity_id
_entity_poly.type
_entity_poly.pdbx_seq_one_letter_code
_entity_poly.pdbx_strand_id
1 'polypeptide(L)'
;MIHRSVSAGIRACLVATLISMPAILVPGVDADTTQIVALLALLAGVLTFVEYNSTYPSIIDFRSAPPLNRLRFGTLFVTVFAMTQLQVGSGSPVYGSVQAVAQAFGTVLDIPFSPVRLALLSMPADMPQAAADDFRLYASLAYGVSIATIAIFAVLARALDWPLNNGAFNVLTNLPLFDPTTGGDVLSRMKRDTSINLILGFLLPFLIPAMVKLLSPVMDPLSYVTPQTLIWAICAWAFIPSSMFIRGIALWRISGLIEEKRRRAYAQQDDGDGLQAA
;
A
#
# COMPACT_ATOMS: atom_id res chain seq x y z
N MET A 1 -13.77 13.97 22.33
CA MET A 1 -12.96 14.84 21.45
C MET A 1 -11.46 14.65 21.71
N ILE A 2 -10.99 14.77 22.97
CA ILE A 2 -9.57 14.62 23.36
C ILE A 2 -8.94 13.31 22.85
N HIS A 3 -9.56 12.14 23.09
CA HIS A 3 -9.02 10.86 22.63
C HIS A 3 -8.83 10.78 21.09
N ARG A 4 -9.75 11.39 20.33
CA ARG A 4 -9.65 11.41 18.86
C ARG A 4 -8.44 12.24 18.42
N SER A 5 -8.29 13.45 18.98
CA SER A 5 -7.19 14.36 18.67
C SER A 5 -5.84 13.78 19.06
N VAL A 6 -5.72 13.13 20.22
CA VAL A 6 -4.48 12.43 20.61
C VAL A 6 -4.15 11.30 19.63
N SER A 7 -5.13 10.46 19.28
CA SER A 7 -4.91 9.36 18.32
C SER A 7 -4.55 9.87 16.90
N ALA A 8 -5.11 11.01 16.49
CA ALA A 8 -4.78 11.65 15.22
C ALA A 8 -3.36 12.23 15.26
N GLY A 9 -2.96 12.84 16.38
CA GLY A 9 -1.61 13.35 16.63
C GLY A 9 -0.55 12.26 16.54
N ILE A 10 -0.78 11.11 17.18
CA ILE A 10 0.15 9.96 17.09
C ILE A 10 0.32 9.51 15.63
N ARG A 11 -0.78 9.38 14.87
CA ARG A 11 -0.71 8.99 13.44
C ARG A 11 0.04 10.02 12.61
N ALA A 12 -0.18 11.31 12.86
CA ALA A 12 0.51 12.40 12.19
C ALA A 12 2.03 12.34 12.44
N CYS A 13 2.45 12.15 13.70
CA CYS A 13 3.86 11.97 14.04
C CYS A 13 4.46 10.74 13.34
N LEU A 14 3.76 9.61 13.35
CA LEU A 14 4.22 8.39 12.70
C LEU A 14 4.40 8.57 11.17
N VAL A 15 3.50 9.27 10.51
CA VAL A 15 3.61 9.59 9.08
C VAL A 15 4.75 10.57 8.81
N ALA A 16 4.91 11.60 9.64
CA ALA A 16 6.02 12.54 9.52
C ALA A 16 7.38 11.83 9.69
N THR A 17 7.51 10.96 10.70
CA THR A 17 8.72 10.14 10.92
C THR A 17 8.99 9.21 9.74
N LEU A 18 7.97 8.55 9.20
CA LEU A 18 8.10 7.70 8.01
C LEU A 18 8.73 8.46 6.84
N ILE A 19 8.26 9.67 6.59
CA ILE A 19 8.69 10.47 5.42
C ILE A 19 10.09 11.04 5.62
N SER A 20 10.42 11.51 6.83
CA SER A 20 11.73 12.12 7.10
C SER A 20 12.86 11.12 7.34
N MET A 21 12.53 9.85 7.65
CA MET A 21 13.49 8.83 8.05
C MET A 21 14.67 8.64 7.09
N PRO A 22 14.48 8.47 5.75
CA PRO A 22 15.61 8.33 4.84
C PRO A 22 16.54 9.55 4.84
N ALA A 23 15.99 10.76 4.88
CA ALA A 23 16.78 11.99 4.85
C ALA A 23 17.60 12.21 6.14
N ILE A 24 17.12 11.69 7.27
CA ILE A 24 17.80 11.82 8.57
C ILE A 24 18.89 10.75 8.73
N LEU A 25 18.62 9.52 8.29
CA LEU A 25 19.48 8.37 8.60
C LEU A 25 20.51 8.07 7.50
N VAL A 26 20.20 8.31 6.23
CA VAL A 26 21.13 8.02 5.13
C VAL A 26 22.26 9.06 5.15
N PRO A 27 23.55 8.64 5.20
CA PRO A 27 24.67 9.57 5.14
C PRO A 27 24.76 10.32 3.81
N GLY A 28 25.26 11.56 3.83
CA GLY A 28 25.55 12.32 2.61
C GLY A 28 24.35 12.99 1.94
N VAL A 29 23.24 13.20 2.67
CA VAL A 29 22.10 13.98 2.20
C VAL A 29 22.37 15.48 2.42
N ASP A 30 22.24 16.29 1.36
CA ASP A 30 22.44 17.73 1.42
C ASP A 30 21.42 18.43 2.34
N ALA A 31 21.82 19.58 2.90
CA ALA A 31 20.99 20.36 3.80
C ALA A 31 19.68 20.83 3.13
N ASP A 32 19.74 21.28 1.87
CA ASP A 32 18.57 21.72 1.10
C ASP A 32 17.55 20.59 0.92
N THR A 33 18.01 19.39 0.59
CA THR A 33 17.17 18.20 0.48
C THR A 33 16.51 17.87 1.82
N THR A 34 17.27 17.94 2.91
CA THR A 34 16.76 17.68 4.27
C THR A 34 15.65 18.66 4.65
N GLN A 35 15.79 19.94 4.31
CA GLN A 35 14.77 20.97 4.57
C GLN A 35 13.48 20.73 3.77
N ILE A 36 13.61 20.41 2.48
CA ILE A 36 12.46 20.09 1.61
C ILE A 36 11.70 18.88 2.18
N VAL A 37 12.43 17.83 2.58
CA VAL A 37 11.83 16.61 3.12
C VAL A 37 11.16 16.86 4.46
N ALA A 38 11.75 17.69 5.33
CA ALA A 38 11.14 18.10 6.59
C ALA A 38 9.80 18.83 6.37
N LEU A 39 9.74 19.73 5.37
CA LEU A 39 8.50 20.42 5.00
C LEU A 39 7.44 19.44 4.48
N LEU A 40 7.81 18.50 3.61
CA LEU A 40 6.91 17.47 3.10
C LEU A 40 6.40 16.55 4.22
N ALA A 41 7.27 16.15 5.15
CA ALA A 41 6.91 15.35 6.31
C ALA A 41 5.92 16.08 7.23
N LEU A 42 6.15 17.38 7.47
CA LEU A 42 5.24 18.22 8.26
C LEU A 42 3.88 18.35 7.58
N LEU A 43 3.86 18.64 6.28
CA LEU A 43 2.62 18.77 5.51
C LEU A 43 1.81 17.46 5.51
N ALA A 44 2.46 16.33 5.26
CA ALA A 44 1.81 15.02 5.31
C ALA A 44 1.31 14.67 6.74
N GLY A 45 2.06 15.03 7.77
CA GLY A 45 1.65 14.91 9.17
C GLY A 45 0.39 15.72 9.45
N VAL A 46 0.35 17.00 9.04
CA VAL A 46 -0.81 17.88 9.20
C VAL A 46 -2.03 17.34 8.45
N LEU A 47 -1.88 16.90 7.20
CA LEU A 47 -2.97 16.30 6.44
C LEU A 47 -3.50 15.03 7.11
N THR A 48 -2.61 14.18 7.64
CA THR A 48 -2.99 12.99 8.41
C THR A 48 -3.75 13.37 9.68
N PHE A 49 -3.29 14.40 10.40
CA PHE A 49 -3.96 14.88 11.60
C PHE A 49 -5.37 15.37 11.28
N VAL A 50 -5.52 16.24 10.29
CA VAL A 50 -6.82 16.79 9.86
C VAL A 50 -7.76 15.66 9.48
N GLU A 51 -7.31 14.72 8.65
CA GLU A 51 -8.13 13.61 8.19
C GLU A 51 -8.57 12.71 9.36
N TYR A 52 -7.69 12.40 10.32
CA TYR A 52 -8.04 11.55 11.47
C TYR A 52 -8.73 12.29 12.61
N ASN A 53 -8.69 13.61 12.67
CA ASN A 53 -9.40 14.43 13.65
C ASN A 53 -10.82 14.81 13.15
N SER A 54 -11.03 14.89 11.84
CA SER A 54 -12.34 15.20 11.22
C SER A 54 -13.41 14.15 11.55
N THR A 55 -14.66 14.57 11.70
CA THR A 55 -15.82 13.67 11.87
C THR A 55 -16.20 12.98 10.56
N TYR A 56 -16.10 13.71 9.43
CA TYR A 56 -16.38 13.17 8.11
C TYR A 56 -15.07 12.88 7.39
N PRO A 57 -14.82 11.62 6.96
CA PRO A 57 -13.64 11.28 6.19
C PRO A 57 -13.72 11.93 4.81
N SER A 58 -12.57 12.31 4.26
CA SER A 58 -12.49 13.01 2.98
C SER A 58 -11.72 12.21 1.93
N ILE A 59 -10.59 11.62 2.32
CA ILE A 59 -9.62 11.04 1.39
C ILE A 59 -9.34 9.57 1.74
N ILE A 60 -9.26 9.23 3.03
CA ILE A 60 -8.78 7.92 3.45
C ILE A 60 -9.94 6.92 3.48
N ASP A 61 -9.96 6.05 2.47
CA ASP A 61 -10.80 4.86 2.47
C ASP A 61 -10.47 3.92 3.64
N PHE A 62 -11.47 3.23 4.17
CA PHE A 62 -11.38 2.27 5.27
C PHE A 62 -10.79 2.85 6.56
N ARG A 63 -10.91 4.17 6.75
CA ARG A 63 -10.38 4.87 7.93
C ARG A 63 -10.82 4.22 9.25
N SER A 64 -12.07 3.76 9.31
CA SER A 64 -12.70 3.18 10.49
C SER A 64 -12.84 1.66 10.43
N ALA A 65 -12.18 1.00 9.46
CA ALA A 65 -12.25 -0.43 9.22
C ALA A 65 -10.85 -1.08 9.35
N PRO A 66 -10.30 -1.24 10.58
CA PRO A 66 -9.06 -1.99 10.77
C PRO A 66 -9.24 -3.44 10.25
N PRO A 67 -8.19 -4.10 9.72
CA PRO A 67 -6.77 -3.74 9.82
C PRO A 67 -6.18 -3.00 8.60
N LEU A 68 -6.95 -2.69 7.57
CA LEU A 68 -6.45 -2.31 6.24
C LEU A 68 -5.42 -1.16 6.24
N ASN A 69 -5.78 -0.01 6.81
CA ASN A 69 -4.86 1.14 6.87
C ASN A 69 -3.69 0.94 7.83
N ARG A 70 -3.85 0.09 8.86
CA ARG A 70 -2.76 -0.25 9.78
C ARG A 70 -1.70 -1.09 9.08
N LEU A 71 -2.13 -2.06 8.28
CA LEU A 71 -1.23 -2.87 7.45
C LEU A 71 -0.54 -1.99 6.40
N ARG A 72 -1.28 -1.17 5.65
CA ARG A 72 -0.68 -0.27 4.66
C ARG A 72 0.42 0.61 5.26
N PHE A 73 0.14 1.26 6.40
CA PHE A 73 1.14 2.06 7.09
C PHE A 73 2.33 1.20 7.56
N GLY A 74 2.05 0.08 8.23
CA GLY A 74 3.10 -0.83 8.75
C GLY A 74 4.01 -1.38 7.65
N THR A 75 3.44 -1.78 6.52
CA THR A 75 4.18 -2.26 5.34
C THR A 75 5.08 -1.18 4.78
N LEU A 76 4.55 0.02 4.53
CA LEU A 76 5.36 1.11 4.00
C LEU A 76 6.47 1.50 4.99
N PHE A 77 6.15 1.52 6.29
CA PHE A 77 7.12 1.81 7.33
C PHE A 77 8.24 0.78 7.40
N VAL A 78 7.91 -0.52 7.44
CA VAL A 78 8.90 -1.60 7.46
C VAL A 78 9.76 -1.57 6.21
N THR A 79 9.17 -1.39 5.03
CA THR A 79 9.92 -1.34 3.77
C THR A 79 10.86 -0.13 3.74
N VAL A 80 10.38 1.08 4.00
CA VAL A 80 11.21 2.30 4.00
C VAL A 80 12.30 2.22 5.05
N PHE A 81 11.99 1.75 6.26
CA PHE A 81 12.98 1.55 7.31
C PHE A 81 14.06 0.56 6.86
N ALA A 82 13.67 -0.63 6.41
CA ALA A 82 14.60 -1.67 6.00
C ALA A 82 15.47 -1.22 4.82
N MET A 83 14.89 -0.57 3.81
CA MET A 83 15.64 0.02 2.71
C MET A 83 16.62 1.10 3.18
N THR A 84 16.20 1.96 4.11
CA THR A 84 17.07 2.96 4.72
C THR A 84 18.26 2.30 5.42
N GLN A 85 18.04 1.21 6.17
CA GLN A 85 19.12 0.46 6.82
C GLN A 85 20.10 -0.16 5.81
N LEU A 86 19.60 -0.65 4.67
CA LEU A 86 20.47 -1.14 3.61
C LEU A 86 21.33 -0.04 2.99
N GLN A 87 20.78 1.17 2.81
CA GLN A 87 21.52 2.34 2.32
C GLN A 87 22.56 2.86 3.33
N VAL A 88 22.27 2.75 4.63
CA VAL A 88 23.25 3.07 5.70
C VAL A 88 24.42 2.08 5.70
N GLY A 89 24.20 0.85 5.22
CA GLY A 89 25.25 -0.17 5.11
C GLY A 89 25.75 -0.65 6.47
N SER A 90 27.06 -0.96 6.55
CA SER A 90 27.71 -1.48 7.76
C SER A 90 27.67 -0.53 8.97
N GLY A 91 27.29 0.74 8.78
CA GLY A 91 27.05 1.67 9.88
C GLY A 91 25.77 1.38 10.67
N SER A 92 24.85 0.57 10.13
CA SER A 92 23.62 0.17 10.81
C SER A 92 23.80 -1.13 11.60
N PRO A 93 23.38 -1.17 12.89
CA PRO A 93 23.47 -2.39 13.69
C PRO A 93 22.54 -3.52 13.21
N VAL A 94 21.54 -3.20 12.38
CA VAL A 94 20.57 -4.19 11.85
C VAL A 94 20.81 -4.53 10.39
N TYR A 95 21.84 -3.97 9.76
CA TYR A 95 22.14 -4.17 8.33
C TYR A 95 22.18 -5.65 7.94
N GLY A 96 22.95 -6.48 8.64
CA GLY A 96 23.11 -7.90 8.31
C GLY A 96 21.79 -8.68 8.34
N SER A 97 20.94 -8.41 9.34
CA SER A 97 19.62 -9.03 9.45
C SER A 97 18.69 -8.61 8.30
N VAL A 98 18.68 -7.32 7.97
CA VAL A 98 17.85 -6.80 6.87
C VAL A 98 18.35 -7.35 5.52
N GLN A 99 19.67 -7.40 5.32
CA GLN A 99 20.30 -7.97 4.13
C GLN A 99 19.95 -9.44 3.97
N ALA A 100 20.02 -10.24 5.04
CA ALA A 100 19.66 -11.65 5.01
C ALA A 100 18.18 -11.87 4.62
N VAL A 101 17.27 -11.05 5.16
CA VAL A 101 15.84 -11.10 4.77
C VAL A 101 15.64 -10.72 3.31
N ALA A 102 16.32 -9.67 2.84
CA ALA A 102 16.27 -9.24 1.44
C ALA A 102 16.80 -10.32 0.49
N GLN A 103 17.90 -10.99 0.85
CA GLN A 103 18.45 -12.13 0.09
C GLN A 103 17.48 -13.31 0.08
N ALA A 104 16.86 -13.65 1.21
CA ALA A 104 15.86 -14.71 1.29
C ALA A 104 14.69 -14.43 0.34
N PHE A 105 14.13 -13.22 0.35
CA PHE A 105 13.12 -12.83 -0.64
C PHE A 105 13.66 -12.90 -2.08
N GLY A 106 14.90 -12.47 -2.30
CA GLY A 106 15.55 -12.51 -3.61
C GLY A 106 15.66 -13.92 -4.19
N THR A 107 15.93 -14.93 -3.36
CA THR A 107 15.97 -16.34 -3.79
C THR A 107 14.58 -16.88 -4.13
N VAL A 108 13.57 -16.59 -3.31
CA VAL A 108 12.19 -17.05 -3.53
C VAL A 108 11.57 -16.38 -4.77
N LEU A 109 11.90 -15.12 -5.01
CA LEU A 109 11.39 -14.33 -6.13
C LEU A 109 12.24 -14.48 -7.41
N ASP A 110 13.25 -15.34 -7.38
CA ASP A 110 14.11 -15.61 -8.53
C ASP A 110 13.49 -16.59 -9.52
N ILE A 111 12.32 -16.25 -10.04
CA ILE A 111 11.61 -17.02 -11.05
C ILE A 111 11.60 -16.27 -12.39
N PRO A 112 11.57 -16.99 -13.53
CA PRO A 112 11.43 -16.37 -14.84
C PRO A 112 10.24 -15.39 -14.87
N PHE A 113 10.45 -14.20 -15.45
CA PHE A 113 9.45 -13.14 -15.59
C PHE A 113 8.90 -12.57 -14.27
N SER A 114 9.60 -12.74 -13.13
CA SER A 114 9.19 -12.07 -11.88
C SER A 114 9.26 -10.54 -12.01
N PRO A 115 8.41 -9.79 -11.28
CA PRO A 115 8.48 -8.33 -11.26
C PRO A 115 9.86 -7.80 -10.85
N VAL A 116 10.56 -8.51 -9.96
CA VAL A 116 11.93 -8.16 -9.55
C VAL A 116 12.90 -8.24 -10.74
N ARG A 117 12.82 -9.29 -11.55
CA ARG A 117 13.65 -9.41 -12.77
C ARG A 117 13.29 -8.36 -13.82
N LEU A 118 12.00 -8.03 -13.97
CA LEU A 118 11.57 -6.95 -14.88
C LEU A 118 12.03 -5.57 -14.40
N ALA A 119 12.04 -5.33 -13.08
CA ALA A 119 12.59 -4.11 -12.49
C ALA A 119 14.07 -3.95 -12.85
N LEU A 120 14.86 -5.02 -12.78
CA LEU A 120 16.27 -4.98 -13.22
C LEU A 120 16.41 -4.67 -14.70
N LEU A 121 15.53 -5.19 -15.57
CA LEU A 121 15.57 -4.90 -17.00
C LEU A 121 15.26 -3.43 -17.32
N SER A 122 14.61 -2.71 -16.40
CA SER A 122 14.39 -1.27 -16.53
C SER A 122 15.66 -0.43 -16.32
N MET A 123 16.69 -1.01 -15.69
CA MET A 123 18.00 -0.38 -15.54
C MET A 123 18.81 -0.43 -16.85
N PRO A 124 19.81 0.44 -17.03
CA PRO A 124 20.71 0.40 -18.18
C PRO A 124 21.57 -0.87 -18.21
N ALA A 125 21.91 -1.31 -19.42
CA ALA A 125 22.64 -2.56 -19.65
C ALA A 125 24.14 -2.47 -19.28
N ASP A 126 24.67 -1.26 -19.22
CA ASP A 126 26.05 -0.90 -18.89
C ASP A 126 26.28 -0.62 -17.40
N MET A 127 25.23 -0.77 -16.56
CA MET A 127 25.35 -0.64 -15.11
C MET A 127 26.37 -1.65 -14.54
N PRO A 128 27.26 -1.23 -13.62
CA PRO A 128 28.16 -2.16 -12.94
C PRO A 128 27.40 -3.29 -12.24
N GLN A 129 27.94 -4.51 -12.28
CA GLN A 129 27.27 -5.69 -11.72
C GLN A 129 26.92 -5.53 -10.24
N ALA A 130 27.80 -4.91 -9.44
CA ALA A 130 27.53 -4.65 -8.03
C ALA A 130 26.30 -3.76 -7.81
N ALA A 131 26.11 -2.73 -8.64
CA ALA A 131 24.94 -1.85 -8.55
C ALA A 131 23.65 -2.58 -8.98
N ALA A 132 23.74 -3.48 -9.96
CA ALA A 132 22.62 -4.33 -10.35
C ALA A 132 22.23 -5.31 -9.23
N ASP A 133 23.22 -5.88 -8.53
CA ASP A 133 22.99 -6.77 -7.38
C ASP A 133 22.35 -6.02 -6.20
N ASP A 134 22.79 -4.79 -5.92
CA ASP A 134 22.18 -3.93 -4.90
C ASP A 134 20.74 -3.55 -5.26
N PHE A 135 20.49 -3.14 -6.50
CA PHE A 135 19.13 -2.85 -6.98
C PHE A 135 18.23 -4.09 -6.85
N ARG A 136 18.74 -5.27 -7.24
CA ARG A 136 18.01 -6.53 -7.10
C ARG A 136 17.66 -6.80 -5.64
N LEU A 137 18.59 -6.59 -4.72
CA LEU A 137 18.39 -6.77 -3.29
C LEU A 137 17.26 -5.86 -2.78
N TYR A 138 17.28 -4.58 -3.15
CA TYR A 138 16.27 -3.59 -2.78
C TYR A 138 14.88 -3.92 -3.33
N ALA A 139 14.81 -4.24 -4.63
CA ALA A 139 13.56 -4.62 -5.29
C ALA A 139 12.97 -5.90 -4.68
N SER A 140 13.83 -6.88 -4.36
CA SER A 140 13.42 -8.14 -3.73
C SER A 140 12.85 -7.93 -2.33
N LEU A 141 13.50 -7.10 -1.52
CA LEU A 141 13.01 -6.74 -0.18
C LEU A 141 11.64 -6.06 -0.26
N ALA A 142 11.53 -5.00 -1.05
CA ALA A 142 10.30 -4.20 -1.12
C ALA A 142 9.12 -5.01 -1.68
N TYR A 143 9.35 -5.77 -2.75
CA TYR A 143 8.32 -6.60 -3.36
C TYR A 143 7.98 -7.83 -2.49
N GLY A 144 8.96 -8.43 -1.83
CA GLY A 144 8.74 -9.52 -0.87
C GLY A 144 7.86 -9.09 0.31
N VAL A 145 8.14 -7.93 0.90
CA VAL A 145 7.33 -7.35 1.98
C VAL A 145 5.91 -7.00 1.48
N SER A 146 5.77 -6.52 0.23
CA SER A 146 4.46 -6.21 -0.35
C SER A 146 3.60 -7.47 -0.55
N ILE A 147 4.18 -8.57 -1.07
CA ILE A 147 3.51 -9.86 -1.19
C ILE A 147 3.11 -10.41 0.19
N ALA A 148 4.05 -10.38 1.15
CA ALA A 148 3.79 -10.84 2.51
C ALA A 148 2.61 -10.08 3.14
N THR A 149 2.52 -8.77 2.89
CA THR A 149 1.40 -7.94 3.37
C THR A 149 0.07 -8.36 2.75
N ILE A 150 0.03 -8.59 1.44
CA ILE A 150 -1.18 -9.07 0.75
C ILE A 150 -1.63 -10.39 1.36
N ALA A 151 -0.69 -11.33 1.57
CA ALA A 151 -0.98 -12.62 2.17
C ALA A 151 -1.51 -12.47 3.61
N ILE A 152 -0.86 -11.65 4.44
CA ILE A 152 -1.30 -11.35 5.81
C ILE A 152 -2.71 -10.76 5.80
N PHE A 153 -2.99 -9.77 4.93
CA PHE A 153 -4.32 -9.19 4.85
C PHE A 153 -5.38 -10.22 4.42
N ALA A 154 -5.07 -11.06 3.43
CA ALA A 154 -5.99 -12.10 2.98
C ALA A 154 -6.31 -13.12 4.08
N VAL A 155 -5.30 -13.51 4.89
CA VAL A 155 -5.49 -14.38 6.05
C VAL A 155 -6.32 -13.69 7.13
N LEU A 156 -5.98 -12.46 7.51
CA LEU A 156 -6.73 -11.71 8.52
C LEU A 156 -8.18 -11.43 8.10
N ALA A 157 -8.40 -11.12 6.82
CA ALA A 157 -9.74 -10.90 6.27
C ALA A 157 -10.61 -12.16 6.32
N ARG A 158 -10.00 -13.35 6.21
CA ARG A 158 -10.70 -14.64 6.34
C ARG A 158 -10.84 -15.11 7.79
N ALA A 159 -9.79 -15.01 8.60
CA ALA A 159 -9.75 -15.58 9.93
C ALA A 159 -10.49 -14.76 11.01
N LEU A 160 -10.65 -13.45 10.80
CA LEU A 160 -11.25 -12.55 11.79
C LEU A 160 -12.67 -12.09 11.42
N ASP A 161 -13.34 -12.79 10.51
CA ASP A 161 -14.66 -12.42 9.96
C ASP A 161 -14.79 -10.94 9.61
N TRP A 162 -13.68 -10.34 9.17
CA TRP A 162 -13.67 -8.93 8.83
C TRP A 162 -14.66 -8.67 7.67
N PRO A 163 -15.44 -7.57 7.71
CA PRO A 163 -15.47 -6.49 8.71
C PRO A 163 -16.47 -6.66 9.87
N LEU A 164 -17.15 -7.81 9.99
CA LEU A 164 -18.32 -7.98 10.86
C LEU A 164 -18.01 -7.86 12.36
N ASN A 165 -16.81 -8.30 12.79
CA ASN A 165 -16.40 -8.28 14.20
C ASN A 165 -16.11 -6.88 14.76
N ASN A 166 -16.06 -5.83 13.92
CA ASN A 166 -15.77 -4.47 14.35
C ASN A 166 -16.97 -3.52 14.19
N GLY A 167 -18.19 -4.09 14.17
CA GLY A 167 -19.46 -3.38 13.99
C GLY A 167 -19.97 -3.37 12.56
N ALA A 168 -21.13 -2.73 12.34
CA ALA A 168 -21.72 -2.62 11.01
C ALA A 168 -20.84 -1.77 10.07
N PHE A 169 -20.43 -2.34 8.94
CA PHE A 169 -19.66 -1.63 7.93
C PHE A 169 -20.51 -0.54 7.27
N ASN A 170 -20.17 0.73 7.51
CA ASN A 170 -20.80 1.85 6.84
C ASN A 170 -19.99 2.23 5.60
N VAL A 171 -20.65 2.09 4.43
CA VAL A 171 -20.06 2.34 3.10
C VAL A 171 -19.65 3.80 2.96
N LEU A 172 -20.54 4.75 3.31
CA LEU A 172 -20.28 6.19 3.15
C LEU A 172 -19.09 6.68 3.99
N THR A 173 -18.92 6.13 5.20
CA THR A 173 -17.80 6.53 6.08
C THR A 173 -16.50 5.80 5.77
N ASN A 174 -16.53 4.64 5.11
CA ASN A 174 -15.32 3.91 4.76
C ASN A 174 -14.95 4.01 3.28
N LEU A 175 -15.82 4.57 2.44
CA LEU A 175 -15.56 4.82 1.04
C LEU A 175 -16.08 6.23 0.69
N PRO A 176 -15.48 7.30 1.26
CA PRO A 176 -15.95 8.67 1.06
C PRO A 176 -15.94 9.11 -0.42
N LEU A 177 -15.05 8.52 -1.22
CA LEU A 177 -14.96 8.79 -2.67
C LEU A 177 -15.92 7.94 -3.51
N PHE A 178 -16.65 7.00 -2.90
CA PHE A 178 -17.62 6.17 -3.58
C PHE A 178 -19.02 6.80 -3.43
N ASP A 179 -19.57 7.30 -4.52
CA ASP A 179 -20.91 7.89 -4.53
C ASP A 179 -22.00 6.82 -4.72
N PRO A 180 -22.80 6.50 -3.68
CA PRO A 180 -23.86 5.50 -3.80
C PRO A 180 -25.08 6.00 -4.57
N THR A 181 -25.20 7.31 -4.84
CA THR A 181 -26.39 7.93 -5.44
C THR A 181 -26.28 8.16 -6.96
N THR A 182 -25.06 8.23 -7.50
CA THR A 182 -24.86 8.44 -8.95
C THR A 182 -24.92 7.14 -9.76
N GLY A 183 -26.07 6.84 -10.35
CA GLY A 183 -26.23 5.91 -11.48
C GLY A 183 -26.02 4.41 -11.20
N GLY A 184 -27.09 3.62 -11.34
CA GLY A 184 -27.05 2.15 -11.35
C GLY A 184 -26.90 1.47 -9.99
N ASP A 185 -26.88 0.13 -9.99
CA ASP A 185 -26.75 -0.67 -8.77
C ASP A 185 -25.38 -0.48 -8.09
N VAL A 186 -25.39 -0.12 -6.80
CA VAL A 186 -24.18 0.03 -5.97
C VAL A 186 -23.34 -1.25 -5.97
N LEU A 187 -23.98 -2.42 -5.91
CA LEU A 187 -23.28 -3.70 -5.84
C LEU A 187 -22.52 -4.00 -7.13
N SER A 188 -23.11 -3.73 -8.30
CA SER A 188 -22.46 -3.97 -9.60
C SER A 188 -21.23 -3.07 -9.79
N ARG A 189 -21.32 -1.78 -9.40
CA ARG A 189 -20.20 -0.84 -9.42
C ARG A 189 -19.08 -1.30 -8.49
N MET A 190 -19.41 -1.73 -7.28
CA MET A 190 -18.41 -2.20 -6.32
C MET A 190 -17.71 -3.49 -6.79
N LYS A 191 -18.41 -4.40 -7.48
CA LYS A 191 -17.81 -5.59 -8.14
C LYS A 191 -16.89 -5.20 -9.31
N ARG A 192 -17.25 -4.17 -10.07
CA ARG A 192 -16.36 -3.61 -11.13
C ARG A 192 -15.10 -3.02 -10.52
N ASP A 193 -15.22 -2.18 -9.50
CA ASP A 193 -14.08 -1.55 -8.82
C ASP A 193 -13.17 -2.58 -8.16
N THR A 194 -13.75 -3.66 -7.61
CA THR A 194 -13.02 -4.84 -7.14
C THR A 194 -12.13 -5.40 -8.24
N SER A 195 -12.72 -5.69 -9.41
CA SER A 195 -12.01 -6.27 -10.55
C SER A 195 -10.89 -5.36 -11.04
N ILE A 196 -11.16 -4.06 -11.17
CA ILE A 196 -10.16 -3.05 -11.57
C ILE A 196 -8.99 -3.03 -10.59
N ASN A 197 -9.26 -3.00 -9.28
CA ASN A 197 -8.20 -2.95 -8.26
C ASN A 197 -7.36 -4.23 -8.21
N LEU A 198 -7.97 -5.40 -8.37
CA LEU A 198 -7.25 -6.68 -8.42
C LEU A 198 -6.38 -6.78 -9.68
N ILE A 199 -6.94 -6.43 -10.85
CA ILE A 199 -6.22 -6.46 -12.13
C ILE A 199 -5.05 -5.47 -12.09
N LEU A 200 -5.28 -4.21 -11.71
CA LEU A 200 -4.22 -3.21 -11.63
C LEU A 200 -3.19 -3.55 -10.55
N GLY A 201 -3.62 -4.02 -9.38
CA GLY A 201 -2.70 -4.46 -8.33
C GLY A 201 -1.78 -5.61 -8.77
N PHE A 202 -2.27 -6.48 -9.65
CA PHE A 202 -1.47 -7.55 -10.24
C PHE A 202 -0.58 -7.08 -11.40
N LEU A 203 -1.09 -6.22 -12.30
CA LEU A 203 -0.39 -5.81 -13.51
C LEU A 203 0.65 -4.72 -13.30
N LEU A 204 0.42 -3.77 -12.39
CA LEU A 204 1.29 -2.60 -12.19
C LEU A 204 2.76 -2.94 -11.85
N PRO A 205 3.09 -3.97 -11.04
CA PRO A 205 4.49 -4.34 -10.78
C PRO A 205 5.26 -4.68 -12.06
N PHE A 206 4.57 -5.13 -13.11
CA PHE A 206 5.12 -5.46 -14.42
C PHE A 206 5.09 -4.25 -15.35
N LEU A 207 3.98 -3.50 -15.35
CA LEU A 207 3.77 -2.36 -16.23
C LEU A 207 4.72 -1.20 -15.93
N ILE A 208 4.97 -0.90 -14.65
CA ILE A 208 5.82 0.23 -14.24
C ILE A 208 7.26 0.05 -14.77
N PRO A 209 7.97 -1.07 -14.52
CA PRO A 209 9.30 -1.30 -15.09
C PRO A 209 9.32 -1.28 -16.61
N ALA A 210 8.30 -1.86 -17.25
CA ALA A 210 8.18 -1.85 -18.71
C ALA A 210 8.07 -0.43 -19.25
N MET A 211 7.31 0.44 -18.59
CA MET A 211 7.19 1.84 -18.97
C MET A 211 8.49 2.61 -18.75
N VAL A 212 9.17 2.41 -17.63
CA VAL A 212 10.50 3.00 -17.38
C VAL A 212 11.48 2.59 -18.47
N LYS A 213 11.50 1.30 -18.85
CA LYS A 213 12.36 0.81 -19.94
C LYS A 213 12.04 1.47 -21.28
N LEU A 214 10.75 1.61 -21.62
CA LEU A 214 10.32 2.22 -22.88
C LEU A 214 10.66 3.72 -22.95
N LEU A 215 10.65 4.43 -21.82
CA LEU A 215 10.99 5.84 -21.76
C LEU A 215 12.50 6.11 -21.59
N SER A 216 13.30 5.09 -21.26
CA SER A 216 14.75 5.23 -21.02
C SER A 216 15.56 5.89 -22.16
N PRO A 217 15.21 5.79 -23.46
CA PRO A 217 15.93 6.51 -24.51
C PRO A 217 15.71 8.03 -24.48
N VAL A 218 14.62 8.50 -23.86
CA VAL A 218 14.21 9.91 -23.79
C VAL A 218 14.48 10.51 -22.41
N MET A 219 14.46 9.69 -21.36
CA MET A 219 14.76 10.07 -19.99
C MET A 219 15.87 9.17 -19.46
N ASP A 220 17.07 9.70 -19.22
CA ASP A 220 18.15 8.93 -18.60
C ASP A 220 17.82 8.67 -17.11
N PRO A 221 17.46 7.43 -16.72
CA PRO A 221 17.02 7.16 -15.36
C PRO A 221 18.16 7.32 -14.34
N LEU A 222 19.42 7.10 -14.75
CA LEU A 222 20.58 7.11 -13.85
C LEU A 222 20.94 8.49 -13.35
N SER A 223 20.76 9.51 -14.19
CA SER A 223 21.04 10.91 -13.85
C SER A 223 20.26 11.42 -12.62
N TYR A 224 19.19 10.74 -12.21
CA TYR A 224 18.34 11.13 -11.08
C TYR A 224 18.36 10.16 -9.89
N VAL A 225 19.18 9.10 -9.93
CA VAL A 225 19.22 8.10 -8.85
C VAL A 225 20.09 8.61 -7.70
N THR A 226 19.45 9.27 -6.76
CA THR A 226 19.98 9.50 -5.41
C THR A 226 19.55 8.38 -4.47
N PRO A 227 20.27 8.12 -3.36
CA PRO A 227 19.86 7.12 -2.37
C PRO A 227 18.41 7.26 -1.91
N GLN A 228 17.95 8.51 -1.75
CA GLN A 228 16.60 8.80 -1.31
C GLN A 228 15.55 8.58 -2.41
N THR A 229 15.81 9.00 -3.64
CA THR A 229 14.88 8.78 -4.75
C THR A 229 14.77 7.29 -5.07
N LEU A 230 15.85 6.53 -4.95
CA LEU A 230 15.85 5.07 -5.08
C LEU A 230 14.94 4.39 -4.04
N ILE A 231 15.05 4.77 -2.77
CA ILE A 231 14.18 4.24 -1.70
C ILE A 231 12.72 4.48 -2.05
N TRP A 232 12.36 5.73 -2.36
CA TRP A 232 10.96 6.08 -2.63
C TRP A 232 10.43 5.47 -3.93
N ALA A 233 11.24 5.38 -4.98
CA ALA A 233 10.84 4.79 -6.26
C ALA A 233 10.53 3.29 -6.11
N ILE A 234 11.42 2.53 -5.46
CA ILE A 234 11.22 1.09 -5.24
C ILE A 234 10.09 0.85 -4.24
N CYS A 235 10.00 1.65 -3.16
CA CYS A 235 8.88 1.58 -2.23
C CYS A 235 7.55 1.83 -2.94
N ALA A 236 7.43 2.89 -3.74
CA ALA A 236 6.23 3.21 -4.49
C ALA A 236 5.86 2.11 -5.49
N TRP A 237 6.85 1.60 -6.24
CA TRP A 237 6.68 0.50 -7.19
C TRP A 237 6.11 -0.76 -6.53
N ALA A 238 6.59 -1.12 -5.34
CA ALA A 238 6.10 -2.30 -4.63
C ALA A 238 4.79 -2.04 -3.85
N PHE A 239 4.64 -0.85 -3.28
CA PHE A 239 3.55 -0.51 -2.35
C PHE A 239 2.25 -0.11 -3.03
N ILE A 240 2.31 0.65 -4.13
CA ILE A 240 1.10 1.10 -4.84
C ILE A 240 0.30 -0.10 -5.34
N PRO A 241 0.88 -1.09 -6.05
CA PRO A 241 0.12 -2.23 -6.53
C PRO A 241 -0.41 -3.11 -5.40
N SER A 242 0.38 -3.31 -4.34
CA SER A 242 -0.06 -4.03 -3.14
C SER A 242 -1.26 -3.36 -2.48
N SER A 243 -1.24 -2.02 -2.36
CA SER A 243 -2.33 -1.26 -1.79
C SER A 243 -3.61 -1.36 -2.63
N MET A 244 -3.50 -1.36 -3.95
CA MET A 244 -4.63 -1.62 -4.86
C MET A 244 -5.15 -3.04 -4.71
N PHE A 245 -4.27 -4.03 -4.66
CA PHE A 245 -4.66 -5.43 -4.50
C PHE A 245 -5.42 -5.67 -3.18
N ILE A 246 -4.90 -5.14 -2.06
CA ILE A 246 -5.54 -5.15 -0.74
C ILE A 246 -6.92 -4.48 -0.80
N ARG A 247 -7.04 -3.33 -1.49
CA ARG A 247 -8.33 -2.67 -1.72
C ARG A 247 -9.29 -3.55 -2.49
N GLY A 248 -8.82 -4.22 -3.53
CA GLY A 248 -9.61 -5.15 -4.34
C GLY A 248 -10.17 -6.30 -3.49
N ILE A 249 -9.34 -6.94 -2.67
CA ILE A 249 -9.80 -7.99 -1.74
C ILE A 249 -10.85 -7.46 -0.76
N ALA A 250 -10.63 -6.25 -0.21
CA ALA A 250 -11.56 -5.63 0.72
C ALA A 250 -12.93 -5.38 0.07
N LEU A 251 -12.95 -4.76 -1.12
CA LEU A 251 -14.18 -4.51 -1.87
C LEU A 251 -14.88 -5.81 -2.28
N TRP A 252 -14.12 -6.83 -2.70
CA TRP A 252 -14.66 -8.15 -3.02
C TRP A 252 -15.43 -8.73 -1.83
N ARG A 253 -14.80 -8.74 -0.64
CA ARG A 253 -15.41 -9.25 0.60
C ARG A 253 -16.69 -8.49 0.96
N ILE A 254 -16.66 -7.16 0.93
CA ILE A 254 -17.82 -6.33 1.27
C ILE A 254 -18.95 -6.57 0.26
N SER A 255 -18.63 -6.74 -1.03
CA SER A 255 -19.63 -6.98 -2.07
C SER A 255 -20.40 -8.28 -1.83
N GLY A 256 -19.69 -9.35 -1.45
CA GLY A 256 -20.32 -10.62 -1.09
C GLY A 256 -21.25 -10.50 0.13
N LEU A 257 -20.84 -9.75 1.16
CA LEU A 257 -21.68 -9.54 2.35
C LEU A 257 -22.96 -8.74 2.04
N ILE A 258 -22.87 -7.73 1.17
CA ILE A 258 -24.03 -6.97 0.72
C ILE A 258 -24.98 -7.86 -0.08
N GLU A 259 -24.43 -8.69 -0.97
CA GLU A 259 -25.21 -9.63 -1.80
C GLU A 259 -25.95 -10.67 -0.95
N GLU A 260 -25.28 -11.26 0.04
CA GLU A 260 -25.90 -12.18 1.00
C GLU A 260 -26.99 -11.51 1.81
N LYS A 261 -26.75 -10.28 2.29
CA LYS A 261 -27.75 -9.52 3.05
C LYS A 261 -29.00 -9.21 2.22
N ARG A 262 -28.82 -8.80 0.95
CA ARG A 262 -29.94 -8.59 0.02
C ARG A 262 -30.71 -9.89 -0.22
N ARG A 263 -30.02 -11.01 -0.47
CA ARG A 263 -30.66 -12.32 -0.67
C ARG A 263 -31.52 -12.74 0.52
N ARG A 264 -31.03 -12.56 1.75
CA ARG A 264 -31.79 -12.86 2.97
C ARG A 264 -33.01 -11.95 3.14
N ALA A 265 -32.89 -10.67 2.81
CA ALA A 265 -34.00 -9.74 2.87
C ALA A 265 -35.13 -10.09 1.89
N TYR A 266 -34.79 -10.51 0.66
CA TYR A 266 -35.78 -10.98 -0.32
C TYR A 266 -36.47 -12.27 0.14
N ALA A 267 -35.72 -13.26 0.65
CA ALA A 267 -36.30 -14.49 1.17
C ALA A 267 -37.29 -14.24 2.33
N GLN A 268 -37.00 -13.28 3.22
CA GLN A 268 -37.91 -12.91 4.32
C GLN A 268 -39.17 -12.19 3.86
N GLN A 269 -39.12 -11.47 2.73
CA GLN A 269 -40.30 -10.84 2.14
C GLN A 269 -41.22 -11.87 1.50
N ASP A 270 -40.67 -12.84 0.77
CA ASP A 270 -41.44 -13.93 0.14
C ASP A 270 -42.14 -14.81 1.21
N ASP A 271 -41.47 -15.12 2.32
CA ASP A 271 -42.07 -15.88 3.43
C ASP A 271 -43.18 -15.09 4.18
N GLY A 272 -43.05 -13.76 4.23
CA GLY A 272 -44.01 -12.86 4.89
C GLY A 272 -45.30 -12.67 4.08
N ASP A 273 -45.20 -12.54 2.76
CA ASP A 273 -46.37 -12.47 1.85
C ASP A 273 -47.11 -13.81 1.79
N GLY A 274 -46.39 -14.94 1.87
CA GLY A 274 -46.99 -16.28 1.92
C GLY A 274 -47.84 -16.55 3.17
N LEU A 275 -47.54 -15.88 4.29
CA LEU A 275 -48.30 -16.01 5.55
C LEU A 275 -49.51 -15.07 5.65
N GLN A 276 -49.53 -13.98 4.88
CA GLN A 276 -50.67 -13.05 4.81
C GLN A 276 -51.75 -13.48 3.79
N ALA A 277 -51.42 -14.42 2.90
CA ALA A 277 -52.31 -14.95 1.88
C ALA A 277 -53.04 -16.25 2.28
N ALA A 278 -52.88 -16.72 3.52
CA ALA A 278 -53.50 -17.94 4.07
C ALA A 278 -54.51 -17.60 5.18
#